data_AF-A0AA43V341-F1
#
_entry.id   AF-A0AA43V341-F1
#
_cell.length_a   1.000
_cell.length_b   1.000
_cell.length_c   1.000
_cell.angle_alpha   90.00
_cell.angle_beta   90.00
_cell.angle_gamma   90.00
#
_symmetry.space_group_name_H-M   'P 1'
#
loop_
_entity.id
_entity.type
_entity.pdbx_description
1 polymer ?
#
loop_
_entity_poly.entity_id
_entity_poly.type
_entity_poly.pdbx_seq_one_letter_code
_entity_poly.pdbx_strand_id
1 'polypeptide(L)' 'MEMAKEQELILVLDFGSQYNQLITRRIREMGVYSELHDHEISIEEIKKMNPKGIILSGGTNSVYEEVSFT' A
#
# COMPACT_ATOMS: atom_id res chain seq x y z
N MET A 1 17.84 -24.30 13.28
CA MET A 1 17.41 -22.93 13.61
C MET A 1 16.28 -22.60 12.66
N GLU A 2 15.07 -22.45 13.18
CA GLU A 2 13.94 -21.98 12.39
C GLU A 2 14.24 -20.54 11.99
N MET A 3 14.44 -20.30 10.69
CA MET A 3 14.63 -18.95 10.18
C MET A 3 13.39 -18.15 10.54
N ALA A 4 13.56 -16.95 11.10
CA ALA A 4 12.45 -16.05 11.37
C ALA A 4 11.60 -15.95 10.09
N LYS A 5 10.34 -16.37 10.19
CA LYS A 5 9.43 -16.39 9.04
C LYS A 5 9.35 -14.95 8.52
N GLU A 6 9.87 -14.72 7.32
CA GLU A 6 9.83 -13.42 6.66
C GLU A 6 8.36 -12.96 6.66
N GLN A 7 8.09 -11.84 7.33
CA GLN A 7 6.71 -11.39 7.50
C GLN A 7 6.20 -10.92 6.13
N GLU A 8 5.17 -11.59 5.61
CA GLU A 8 4.60 -11.22 4.31
C GLU A 8 3.90 -9.87 4.43
N LEU A 9 4.41 -8.89 3.67
CA LEU A 9 3.91 -7.51 3.62
C LEU A 9 2.99 -7.31 2.42
N ILE A 10 1.82 -6.73 2.68
CA ILE A 10 1.00 -6.07 1.65
C ILE A 10 1.16 -4.55 1.79
N LEU A 11 1.66 -3.92 0.72
CA LEU A 11 1.81 -2.47 0.65
C LEU A 11 0.52 -1.85 0.10
N VAL A 12 -0.03 -0.86 0.80
CA VAL A 12 -1.17 -0.08 0.33
C VAL A 12 -0.66 1.32 -0.04
N LEU A 13 -0.86 1.73 -1.29
CA LEU A 13 -0.51 3.07 -1.77
C LEU A 13 -1.75 3.96 -1.79
N ASP A 14 -1.66 5.12 -1.17
CA ASP A 14 -2.74 6.07 -0.98
C ASP A 14 -2.83 7.08 -2.14
N PHE A 15 -3.92 7.04 -2.91
CA PHE A 15 -4.27 8.01 -3.96
C PHE A 15 -5.40 8.99 -3.56
N GLY A 16 -5.69 9.13 -2.26
CA GLY A 16 -6.68 10.05 -1.72
C GLY A 16 -8.05 9.44 -1.40
N SER A 17 -8.17 8.11 -1.35
CA SER A 17 -9.42 7.43 -0.99
C SER A 17 -9.79 7.62 0.48
N GLN A 18 -11.07 7.82 0.78
CA GLN A 18 -11.57 7.84 2.15
C GLN A 18 -11.50 6.46 2.85
N TYR A 19 -11.19 5.40 2.11
CA TYR A 19 -11.24 4.01 2.58
C TYR A 19 -9.88 3.39 2.93
N ASN A 20 -8.76 4.11 2.83
CA ASN A 20 -7.42 3.50 2.99
C ASN A 20 -7.21 2.79 4.32
N GLN A 21 -7.67 3.42 5.41
CA GLN A 21 -7.57 2.83 6.75
C GLN A 21 -8.40 1.53 6.87
N LEU A 22 -9.52 1.44 6.14
CA LEU A 22 -10.35 0.23 6.12
C LEU A 22 -9.67 -0.91 5.35
N ILE A 23 -9.00 -0.61 4.24
CA ILE A 23 -8.21 -1.60 3.48
C ILE A 23 -7.13 -2.20 4.39
N THR A 24 -6.30 -1.36 5.01
CA THR A 24 -5.24 -1.80 5.92
C THR A 24 -5.78 -2.59 7.10
N ARG A 25 -6.92 -2.15 7.68
CA ARG A 25 -7.59 -2.87 8.77
C ARG A 25 -8.04 -4.26 8.34
N ARG A 26 -8.65 -4.41 7.16
CA ARG A 26 -9.12 -5.71 6.65
C ARG A 26 -7.99 -6.69 6.43
N ILE A 27 -6.86 -6.23 5.90
CA ILE A 27 -5.67 -7.07 5.71
C ILE A 27 -5.14 -7.56 7.07
N ARG A 28 -5.09 -6.68 8.07
CA ARG A 28 -4.67 -7.04 9.43
C ARG A 28 -5.65 -8.00 10.11
N GLU A 29 -6.96 -7.84 9.89
CA GLU A 29 -7.99 -8.77 10.35
C GLU A 29 -7.82 -10.17 9.74
N MET A 30 -7.23 -10.30 8.55
CA MET A 30 -6.86 -11.57 7.92
C MET A 30 -5.52 -12.14 8.42
N GLY A 31 -4.85 -11.47 9.36
CA GLY A 31 -3.58 -11.92 9.93
C GLY A 31 -2.34 -11.60 9.09
N VAL A 32 -2.48 -10.74 8.09
CA VAL A 32 -1.37 -10.34 7.18
C VAL A 32 -0.85 -8.97 7.57
N TYR A 33 0.48 -8.79 7.53
CA TYR A 33 1.09 -7.49 7.81
C TYR A 33 0.85 -6.52 6.65
N SER A 34 0.54 -5.27 6.98
CA SER A 34 0.31 -4.24 5.97
C SER A 34 0.79 -2.87 6.44
N GLU A 35 1.33 -2.13 5.48
CA GLU A 35 1.76 -0.75 5.60
C GLU A 35 0.98 0.12 4.62
N LEU A 36 0.64 1.34 5.05
CA LEU A 36 0.01 2.36 4.22
C LEU A 36 1.06 3.44 3.94
N HIS A 37 1.28 3.75 2.67
CA HIS A 37 2.22 4.77 2.21
C HIS A 37 1.56 5.69 1.18
N ASP A 38 2.12 6.88 1.02
CA ASP A 38 1.70 7.82 -0.02
C ASP A 38 2.03 7.26 -1.42
N HIS A 39 1.22 7.57 -2.43
CA HIS A 39 1.49 7.23 -3.83
C HIS A 39 2.83 7.77 -4.37
N GLU A 40 3.41 8.80 -3.76
CA GLU A 40 4.70 9.38 -4.15
C GLU A 40 5.93 8.59 -3.67
N ILE A 41 5.76 7.51 -2.90
CA ILE A 41 6.88 6.70 -2.40
C ILE A 41 7.77 6.21 -3.56
N SER A 42 9.09 6.30 -3.38
CA SER A 42 10.03 5.94 -4.43
C SER A 42 10.03 4.45 -4.72
N ILE A 43 10.33 4.09 -5.98
CA ILE A 43 10.46 2.68 -6.37
C ILE A 43 11.59 1.98 -5.63
N GLU A 44 12.67 2.68 -5.26
CA GLU A 44 13.74 2.10 -4.44
C GLU A 44 13.27 1.72 -3.04
N GLU A 45 12.42 2.55 -2.42
CA GLU A 45 11.84 2.25 -1.11
C GLU A 45 10.89 1.06 -1.18
N ILE A 46 10.00 1.01 -2.17
CA ILE A 46 9.11 -0.14 -2.40
C ILE A 46 9.93 -1.43 -2.55
N LYS A 47 11.01 -1.40 -3.35
CA LYS A 47 11.89 -2.57 -3.54
C LYS A 47 12.58 -3.01 -2.26
N LYS A 48 13.00 -2.07 -1.40
CA LYS A 48 13.60 -2.39 -0.09
C LYS A 48 12.60 -3.04 0.87
N MET A 49 11.33 -2.64 0.80
CA MET A 49 10.26 -3.23 1.60
C MET A 49 9.90 -4.66 1.16
N ASN A 50 10.22 -5.05 -0.08
CA ASN A 50 9.97 -6.38 -0.63
C ASN A 50 8.52 -6.89 -0.43
N PRO A 51 7.48 -6.08 -0.77
CA PRO A 51 6.10 -6.47 -0.55
C PRO A 51 5.71 -7.69 -1.39
N LYS A 52 4.90 -8.59 -0.84
CA LYS A 52 4.30 -9.72 -1.56
C LYS A 52 3.15 -9.29 -2.47
N GLY A 53 2.54 -8.15 -2.17
CA GLY A 53 1.47 -7.58 -2.96
C GLY A 53 1.36 -6.08 -2.74
N ILE A 54 0.83 -5.39 -3.75
CA ILE A 54 0.60 -3.95 -3.73
C ILE A 54 -0.88 -3.71 -4.02
N ILE A 55 -1.52 -2.87 -3.21
CA ILE A 55 -2.87 -2.36 -3.44
C ILE A 55 -2.74 -0.88 -3.75
N LEU A 56 -3.21 -0.47 -4.93
CA LEU A 56 -3.40 0.94 -5.27
C LEU A 56 -4.77 1.33 -4.75
N SER A 57 -4.83 2.25 -3.80
CA SER A 57 -6.12 2.75 -3.33
C SER A 57 -6.79 3.61 -4.39
N GLY A 58 -8.08 3.87 -4.20
CA GLY A 58 -8.79 4.82 -5.06
C GLY A 58 -8.45 6.27 -4.71
N GLY A 59 -9.07 7.18 -5.44
CA GLY A 59 -9.09 8.61 -5.16
C GLY A 59 -10.31 9.25 -5.82
N THR A 60 -10.59 10.50 -5.50
CA THR A 60 -11.64 11.28 -6.19
C THR A 60 -11.20 11.75 -7.58
N ASN A 61 -9.89 11.73 -7.84
CA ASN A 61 -9.31 12.33 -9.03
C ASN A 61 -9.37 11.37 -10.21
N SER A 62 -9.73 11.89 -11.37
CA SER A 62 -9.66 11.14 -12.63
C SER A 62 -8.21 11.02 -13.05
N VAL A 63 -7.73 9.84 -13.41
CA VAL A 63 -6.34 9.61 -13.87
C VAL A 63 -6.01 10.28 -15.22
N TYR A 64 -7.01 10.80 -15.93
CA TYR A 64 -6.84 11.44 -17.24
C TYR A 64 -6.71 12.97 -17.17
N GLU A 65 -6.93 13.56 -15.99
CA GLU A 65 -6.82 15.00 -15.81
C GLU A 65 -5.35 15.40 -15.62
N GLU A 66 -4.94 16.58 -16.11
CA GLU A 66 -3.54 17.01 -15.97
C GLU A 66 -3.17 17.31 -14.51
N VAL A 67 -4.16 17.54 -13.65
CA VAL A 67 -4.02 17.98 -12.25
C VAL A 67 -4.40 16.87 -11.26
N SER A 68 -4.44 15.60 -11.70
CA SER A 68 -4.91 14.49 -10.86
C SER A 68 -4.12 14.30 -9.58
N PHE A 69 -2.85 14.73 -9.56
CA PHE A 69 -1.91 14.53 -8.46
C PHE A 69 -1.02 15.75 -8.25
N THR A 70 -1.48 16.95 -8.63
CA THR A 70 -0.77 18.23 -8.48
C THR A 70 -1.58 19.20 -7.63
#